data_AF-A0A7G6YM50-F1
#
_entry.id   AF-A0A7G6YM50-F1
#
_cell.length_a   1.000
_cell.length_b   1.000
_cell.length_c   1.000
_cell.angle_alpha   90.00
_cell.angle_beta   90.00
_cell.angle_gamma   90.00
#
_symmetry.space_group_name_H-M   'P 1'
#
loop_
_entity.id
_entity.type
_entity.pdbx_description
1 polymer ?
#
loop_
_entity_poly.entity_id
_entity_poly.type
_entity_poly.pdbx_seq_one_letter_code
_entity_poly.pdbx_strand_id
1 'polypeptide(L)'
;MHARIQTALHQLEATHHIRILYACESGSRAWGFPSPDSDYDVRFLYSHSPDWYLTLDAGPDTLNFPVDNELDLAGWELRKALKLLRGGNAALFEWLQSPVVYR
;
A
#
# COMPACT_ATOMS: atom_id res chain seq x y z
N MET A 1 5.45 -16.73 -0.83
CA MET A 1 4.61 -15.54 -0.58
C MET A 1 4.91 -14.37 -1.51
N HIS A 2 6.17 -13.93 -1.68
CA HIS A 2 6.53 -12.79 -2.55
C HIS A 2 5.87 -12.81 -3.95
N ALA A 3 5.94 -13.92 -4.68
CA ALA A 3 5.30 -14.04 -6.00
C ALA A 3 3.76 -13.87 -5.96
N ARG A 4 3.12 -14.32 -4.88
CA ARG A 4 1.67 -14.15 -4.65
C ARG A 4 1.32 -12.68 -4.42
N ILE A 5 2.14 -11.98 -3.63
CA ILE A 5 2.00 -10.53 -3.39
C ILE A 5 2.15 -9.75 -4.70
N GLN A 6 3.19 -10.04 -5.51
CA GLN A 6 3.38 -9.41 -6.81
C GLN A 6 2.18 -9.59 -7.74
N THR A 7 1.65 -10.81 -7.82
CA THR A 7 0.45 -11.10 -8.61
C THR A 7 -0.75 -10.30 -8.12
N ALA A 8 -0.97 -10.21 -6.80
CA ALA A 8 -2.07 -9.44 -6.23
C ALA A 8 -1.91 -7.93 -6.50
N LEU A 9 -0.71 -7.38 -6.38
CA LEU A 9 -0.42 -5.97 -6.71
C LEU A 9 -0.69 -5.67 -8.20
N HIS A 10 -0.27 -6.55 -9.11
CA HIS A 10 -0.57 -6.40 -10.54
C HIS A 10 -2.07 -6.46 -10.85
N GLN A 11 -2.79 -7.38 -10.21
CA GLN A 11 -4.24 -7.46 -10.36
C GLN A 11 -4.91 -6.18 -9.86
N LEU A 12 -4.47 -5.66 -8.72
CA LEU A 12 -5.00 -4.43 -8.11
C LEU A 12 -4.78 -3.21 -9.04
N GLU A 13 -3.59 -3.06 -9.63
CA GLU A 13 -3.33 -2.02 -10.64
C GLU A 13 -4.33 -2.09 -11.81
N ALA A 14 -4.54 -3.29 -12.36
CA ALA A 14 -5.43 -3.50 -13.49
C ALA A 14 -6.91 -3.25 -13.13
N THR A 15 -7.37 -3.76 -11.98
CA THR A 15 -8.76 -3.67 -11.53
C THR A 15 -9.16 -2.25 -11.12
N HIS A 16 -8.26 -1.51 -10.49
CA HIS A 16 -8.55 -0.16 -9.99
C HIS A 16 -8.08 0.96 -10.92
N HIS A 17 -7.46 0.61 -12.05
CA HIS A 17 -6.86 1.57 -12.99
C HIS A 17 -5.92 2.55 -12.28
N ILE A 18 -5.07 2.01 -11.42
CA ILE A 18 -4.05 2.74 -10.67
C ILE A 18 -2.68 2.27 -11.08
N ARG A 19 -1.67 3.10 -10.80
CA ARG A 19 -0.27 2.72 -10.85
C ARG A 19 0.28 2.66 -9.44
N ILE A 20 0.77 1.50 -9.03
CA ILE A 20 1.46 1.32 -7.75
C ILE A 20 2.91 1.75 -7.93
N LEU A 21 3.30 2.75 -7.13
CA LEU A 21 4.60 3.41 -7.16
C LEU A 21 5.59 2.81 -6.17
N TYR A 22 5.09 2.29 -5.06
CA TYR A 22 5.86 1.69 -3.98
C TYR A 22 5.01 0.64 -3.27
N ALA A 23 5.60 -0.48 -2.88
CA ALA A 23 4.94 -1.47 -2.03
C ALA A 23 5.93 -2.11 -1.07
N CYS A 24 5.54 -2.27 0.18
CA CYS A 24 6.37 -2.86 1.22
C CYS A 24 5.57 -3.73 2.18
N GLU A 25 6.27 -4.53 2.97
CA GLU A 25 5.69 -5.19 4.15
C GLU A 25 5.63 -4.17 5.30
N SER A 26 4.60 -4.23 6.14
CA SER A 26 4.45 -3.46 7.38
C SER A 26 4.20 -4.42 8.55
N GLY A 27 4.19 -3.91 9.78
CA GLY A 27 3.79 -4.72 10.93
C GLY A 27 4.85 -5.70 11.41
N SER A 28 4.43 -6.71 12.19
CA SER A 28 5.31 -7.57 12.98
C SER A 28 6.35 -8.32 12.15
N ARG A 29 5.99 -8.70 10.90
CA ARG A 29 6.88 -9.39 9.97
C ARG A 29 8.00 -8.49 9.46
N ALA A 30 7.69 -7.22 9.17
CA ALA A 30 8.67 -6.24 8.73
C ALA A 30 9.72 -5.92 9.81
N TRP A 31 9.38 -6.08 11.09
CA TRP A 31 10.25 -5.73 12.22
C TRP A 31 10.80 -6.94 13.00
N GLY A 32 10.69 -8.16 12.46
CA GLY A 32 11.36 -9.35 13.02
C GLY A 32 10.69 -9.97 14.24
N PHE A 33 9.42 -9.65 14.50
CA PHE A 33 8.59 -10.28 15.53
C PHE A 33 7.41 -11.10 14.99
N PRO A 34 7.52 -11.85 13.87
CA PRO A 34 6.40 -12.62 13.37
C PRO A 34 6.10 -13.81 14.30
N SER A 35 4.84 -13.95 14.71
CA SER A 35 4.30 -15.24 15.18
C SER A 35 4.01 -16.14 13.96
N PRO A 36 3.86 -17.46 14.16
CA PRO A 36 3.45 -18.38 13.09
C PRO A 36 2.12 -17.96 12.42
N ASP A 37 1.24 -17.29 13.16
CA ASP A 37 -0.07 -16.82 12.72
C ASP A 37 -0.06 -15.38 12.19
N SER A 38 1.12 -14.75 12.01
CA SER A 38 1.20 -13.38 11.52
C SER A 38 0.86 -13.29 10.04
N ASP A 39 -0.14 -12.46 9.73
CA ASP A 39 -0.55 -12.03 8.41
C ASP A 39 0.53 -11.20 7.70
N TYR A 40 0.42 -11.14 6.37
CA TYR A 40 1.24 -10.31 5.50
C TYR A 40 0.53 -8.97 5.31
N ASP A 41 0.86 -8.01 6.16
CA ASP A 41 0.48 -6.61 6.01
C ASP A 41 1.28 -5.97 4.87
N VAL A 42 0.70 -5.89 3.68
CA VAL A 42 1.33 -5.22 2.54
C VAL A 42 0.74 -3.83 2.40
N ARG A 43 1.62 -2.84 2.37
CA ARG A 43 1.25 -1.43 2.27
C ARG A 43 1.81 -0.82 1.00
N PHE A 44 1.02 -0.03 0.29
CA PHE A 44 1.41 0.49 -1.02
C PHE A 44 1.03 1.95 -1.24
N LEU A 45 1.81 2.64 -2.07
CA LEU A 45 1.52 3.98 -2.55
C LEU A 45 1.14 3.91 -4.02
N TYR A 46 0.10 4.63 -4.41
CA TYR A 46 -0.39 4.59 -5.78
C TYR A 46 -0.78 5.96 -6.31
N SER A 47 -0.87 6.07 -7.64
CA SER A 47 -1.38 7.25 -8.34
C SER A 47 -2.44 6.84 -9.37
N HIS A 48 -3.39 7.72 -9.63
CA HIS A 48 -4.35 7.58 -10.71
C HIS A 48 -3.83 8.18 -12.03
N SER A 49 -4.61 8.02 -13.11
CA SER A 49 -4.42 8.79 -14.33
C SER A 49 -4.73 10.29 -14.10
N PRO A 50 -4.20 11.20 -14.95
CA PRO A 50 -4.44 12.64 -14.83
C PRO A 50 -5.92 13.03 -14.71
N ASP A 51 -6.80 12.39 -15.47
CA ASP A 51 -8.23 12.71 -15.52
C ASP A 51 -8.93 12.54 -14.16
N TRP A 52 -8.47 11.59 -13.33
CA TRP A 52 -9.00 11.42 -11.97
C TRP A 52 -8.72 12.62 -11.07
N TYR A 53 -7.62 13.35 -11.34
CA TYR A 53 -7.26 14.56 -10.61
C TYR A 53 -7.93 15.81 -11.15
N LEU A 54 -8.43 15.78 -12.40
CA LEU A 54 -9.09 16.89 -13.09
C LEU A 54 -10.61 16.93 -12.80
N THR A 55 -10.97 16.67 -11.55
CA THR A 55 -12.35 16.76 -11.03
C THR A 55 -12.43 17.83 -9.96
N LEU A 56 -13.62 18.39 -9.74
CA LEU A 56 -13.84 19.39 -8.69
C LEU A 56 -13.70 18.78 -7.29
N ASP A 57 -14.27 17.60 -7.12
CA ASP A 57 -14.24 16.87 -5.86
C ASP A 57 -13.06 15.89 -5.84
N ALA A 58 -12.45 15.72 -4.68
CA ALA A 58 -11.44 14.69 -4.46
C ALA A 58 -12.12 13.32 -4.38
N GLY A 59 -11.64 12.36 -5.17
CA GLY A 59 -12.04 10.96 -5.02
C GLY A 59 -11.42 10.30 -3.77
N PRO A 60 -11.84 9.06 -3.48
CA PRO A 60 -11.29 8.28 -2.37
C PRO A 60 -9.78 8.09 -2.52
N ASP A 61 -9.04 8.30 -1.44
CA ASP A 61 -7.57 8.32 -1.41
C ASP A 61 -6.95 7.14 -0.65
N THR A 62 -7.80 6.15 -0.30
CA THR A 62 -7.44 4.98 0.47
C THR A 62 -8.11 3.75 -0.14
N LEU A 63 -7.33 2.69 -0.31
CA LEU A 63 -7.84 1.40 -0.74
C LEU A 63 -7.45 0.35 0.31
N ASN A 64 -8.40 -0.50 0.70
CA ASN A 64 -8.18 -1.60 1.64
C ASN A 64 -8.78 -2.88 1.03
N PHE A 65 -7.98 -3.94 0.97
CA PHE A 65 -8.33 -5.23 0.41
C PHE A 65 -7.80 -6.35 1.31
N PRO A 66 -8.63 -6.85 2.23
CA PRO A 66 -8.34 -8.12 2.88
C PRO A 66 -8.51 -9.21 1.81
N VAL A 67 -7.41 -9.72 1.27
CA VAL A 67 -7.43 -10.75 0.22
C VAL A 67 -7.89 -12.07 0.82
N ASP A 68 -7.35 -12.42 1.99
CA ASP A 68 -7.78 -13.52 2.84
C ASP A 68 -7.21 -13.35 4.26
N ASN A 69 -7.29 -14.38 5.09
CA ASN A 69 -6.78 -14.37 6.46
C ASN A 69 -5.24 -14.27 6.54
N GLU A 70 -4.52 -14.42 5.43
CA GLU A 70 -3.06 -14.36 5.41
C GLU A 70 -2.50 -13.09 4.75
N LEU A 71 -3.25 -12.42 3.87
CA LEU A 71 -2.77 -11.28 3.10
C LEU A 71 -3.73 -10.08 3.16
N ASP A 72 -3.25 -9.00 3.78
CA ASP A 72 -3.94 -7.71 3.85
C ASP A 72 -3.22 -6.67 3.01
N LEU A 73 -3.89 -6.12 2.00
CA LEU A 73 -3.37 -5.07 1.13
C LEU A 73 -4.05 -3.75 1.45
N ALA A 74 -3.29 -2.74 1.86
CA ALA A 74 -3.81 -1.40 2.05
C ALA A 74 -2.93 -0.36 1.38
N GLY A 75 -3.52 0.66 0.78
CA GLY A 75 -2.75 1.66 0.06
C GLY A 75 -3.31 3.06 0.15
N TRP A 76 -2.39 4.02 0.04
CA TRP A 76 -2.71 5.45 0.02
C TRP A 76 -2.37 6.08 -1.32
N GLU A 77 -3.28 6.92 -1.79
CA GLU A 77 -3.08 7.75 -2.97
C GLU A 77 -1.93 8.74 -2.70
N LEU A 78 -1.15 9.03 -3.74
CA LEU A 78 0.07 9.83 -3.65
C LEU A 78 -0.14 11.18 -2.98
N ARG A 79 -1.24 11.92 -3.27
CA ARG A 79 -1.47 13.22 -2.62
C ARG A 79 -1.74 13.05 -1.12
N LYS A 80 -2.44 12.00 -0.71
CA LYS A 80 -2.62 11.67 0.72
C LYS A 80 -1.27 11.33 1.36
N ALA A 81 -0.49 10.46 0.74
CA ALA A 81 0.83 10.07 1.24
C ALA A 81 1.74 11.30 1.43
N LEU A 82 1.84 12.18 0.45
CA LEU A 82 2.66 13.39 0.56
C LEU A 82 2.17 14.35 1.65
N LYS A 83 0.85 14.50 1.84
CA LYS A 83 0.30 15.30 2.95
C LYS A 83 0.63 14.68 4.31
N LEU A 84 0.54 13.36 4.44
CA LEU A 84 0.89 12.62 5.66
C LEU A 84 2.37 12.72 5.96
N LEU A 85 3.24 12.63 4.93
CA LEU A 85 4.68 12.80 5.07
C LEU A 85 5.01 14.19 5.61
N ARG A 86 4.43 15.23 4.99
CA ARG A 86 4.58 16.63 5.45
C ARG A 86 4.08 16.82 6.90
N GLY A 87 3.03 16.10 7.27
CA GLY A 87 2.45 16.12 8.62
C GLY A 87 3.22 15.28 9.65
N GLY A 88 4.29 14.59 9.27
CA GLY A 88 5.07 13.77 10.17
C GLY A 88 4.37 12.46 10.59
N ASN A 89 3.50 11.92 9.75
CA ASN A 89 2.74 10.72 10.09
C ASN A 89 3.64 9.49 10.29
N ALA A 90 3.58 8.90 11.49
CA ALA A 90 4.43 7.78 11.88
C ALA A 90 4.23 6.53 11.00
N ALA A 91 2.99 6.21 10.63
CA ALA A 91 2.71 5.03 9.81
C ALA A 91 3.34 5.13 8.41
N LEU A 92 3.29 6.32 7.78
CA LEU A 92 3.98 6.49 6.51
C LEU A 92 5.51 6.34 6.65
N PHE A 93 6.09 6.86 7.73
CA PHE A 93 7.52 6.66 7.99
C PHE A 93 7.87 5.18 8.18
N GLU A 94 7.03 4.43 8.88
CA GLU A 94 7.20 2.98 9.03
C GLU A 94 7.22 2.30 7.65
N TRP A 95 6.27 2.62 6.77
CA TRP A 95 6.22 2.03 5.43
C TRP A 95 7.49 2.33 4.63
N LEU A 96 7.94 3.58 4.65
CA LEU A 96 9.14 4.02 3.92
C LEU A 96 10.45 3.47 4.51
N GLN A 97 10.44 2.99 5.75
CA GLN A 97 11.59 2.38 6.43
C GLN A 97 11.54 0.86 6.44
N SER A 98 10.53 0.25 5.82
CA SER A 98 10.40 -1.19 5.77
C SER A 98 11.63 -1.84 5.12
N PRO A 99 12.21 -2.89 5.72
CA PRO A 99 13.32 -3.62 5.13
C PRO A 99 12.88 -4.53 3.98
N VAL A 100 11.58 -4.76 3.80
CA VAL A 100 11.02 -5.64 2.78
C VAL A 100 10.22 -4.80 1.78
N VAL A 101 10.85 -4.51 0.64
CA VAL A 101 10.25 -3.77 -0.47
C VAL A 101 9.91 -4.74 -1.60
N TYR A 102 8.66 -4.68 -2.07
CA TYR A 102 8.17 -5.43 -3.21
C TYR A 102 8.25 -4.63 -4.51
N ARG A 103 8.19 -3.30 -4.45
CA ARG A 103 8.28 -2.43 -5.61
C ARG A 103 8.89 -1.08 -5.28
#